data_AF-A0A7W4QFL7-F1
#
_entry.id   AF-A0A7W4QFL7-F1
#
_cell.length_a   1.000
_cell.length_b   1.000
_cell.length_c   1.000
_cell.angle_alpha   90.00
_cell.angle_beta   90.00
_cell.angle_gamma   90.00
#
_symmetry.space_group_name_H-M   'P 1'
#
loop_
_entity.id
_entity.type
_entity.pdbx_description
1 polymer ?
#
loop_
_entity_poly.entity_id
_entity_poly.type
_entity_poly.pdbx_seq_one_letter_code
_entity_poly.pdbx_strand_id
1 'polypeptide(L)'
;MKSNLVSFLLALSGFIFSIYMQSMAYWSNDSMLWYWVGAVLSYLFAAGSVVTLILNKNKDSILTISCLILMIVTVMLILVTTFWTTFIIIAWQSGM
;
A
#
# COMPACT_ATOMS: atom_id res chain seq x y z
N MET A 1 16.49 12.07 -1.66
CA MET A 1 16.51 10.68 -2.18
C MET A 1 16.17 9.64 -1.11
N LYS A 2 16.93 9.54 -0.01
CA LYS A 2 16.72 8.54 1.06
C LYS A 2 15.27 8.46 1.56
N SER A 3 14.62 9.60 1.74
CA SER A 3 13.30 9.63 2.34
C SER A 3 12.16 9.25 1.37
N ASN A 4 12.27 9.54 0.08
CA ASN A 4 11.27 9.09 -0.90
C ASN A 4 11.38 7.58 -1.18
N LEU A 5 12.58 7.03 -1.00
CA LEU A 5 12.81 5.60 -1.02
C LEU A 5 12.03 4.90 0.11
N VAL A 6 11.93 5.51 1.30
CA VAL A 6 11.10 4.99 2.40
C VAL A 6 9.62 4.98 2.02
N SER A 7 9.08 6.09 1.49
CA SER A 7 7.69 6.12 1.01
C SER A 7 7.41 5.08 -0.06
N PHE A 8 8.35 4.90 -1.00
CA PHE A 8 8.25 3.89 -2.04
C PHE A 8 8.23 2.47 -1.48
N LEU A 9 9.13 2.13 -0.54
CA LEU A 9 9.17 0.81 0.09
C LEU A 9 7.90 0.51 0.88
N LEU A 10 7.36 1.50 1.59
CA LEU A 10 6.07 1.38 2.28
C LEU A 10 4.94 1.13 1.28
N ALA A 11 4.85 1.91 0.19
CA ALA A 11 3.84 1.69 -0.84
C ALA A 11 3.97 0.32 -1.52
N LEU A 12 5.19 -0.12 -1.80
CA LEU A 12 5.47 -1.44 -2.37
C LEU A 12 5.04 -2.57 -1.42
N SER A 13 5.33 -2.44 -0.12
CA SER A 13 4.89 -3.43 0.87
C SER A 13 3.37 -3.50 0.97
N GLY A 14 2.67 -2.36 1.01
CA GLY A 14 1.20 -2.31 1.01
C GLY A 14 0.61 -2.97 -0.24
N PHE A 15 1.21 -2.73 -1.39
CA PHE A 15 0.83 -3.38 -2.65
C PHE A 15 1.00 -4.90 -2.59
N ILE A 16 2.13 -5.39 -2.10
CA ILE A 16 2.39 -6.84 -1.94
C ILE A 16 1.32 -7.47 -1.04
N PHE A 17 1.04 -6.86 0.12
CA PHE A 17 -0.02 -7.35 1.00
C PHE A 17 -1.40 -7.34 0.33
N SER A 18 -1.69 -6.34 -0.52
CA SER A 18 -2.99 -6.25 -1.19
C SER A 18 -3.23 -7.36 -2.20
N ILE A 19 -2.17 -7.83 -2.86
CA ILE A 19 -2.24 -9.01 -3.72
C ILE A 19 -2.33 -10.29 -2.88
N TYR A 20 -1.59 -10.34 -1.78
CA TYR A 20 -1.47 -11.55 -0.97
C TYR A 20 -2.64 -11.79 -0.01
N MET A 21 -3.49 -10.79 0.26
CA MET A 21 -4.59 -10.88 1.23
C MET A 21 -5.52 -12.08 0.98
N GLN A 22 -5.79 -12.43 -0.28
CA GLN A 22 -6.60 -13.59 -0.63
C GLN A 22 -5.90 -14.90 -0.29
N SER A 23 -4.60 -14.98 -0.56
CA SER A 23 -3.77 -16.14 -0.21
C SER A 23 -3.69 -16.34 1.31
N MET A 24 -3.62 -15.24 2.07
CA MET A 24 -3.60 -15.28 3.54
C MET A 24 -4.87 -15.90 4.11
N ALA A 25 -6.02 -15.78 3.45
CA ALA A 25 -7.25 -16.45 3.89
C ALA A 25 -7.11 -17.98 3.98
N TYR A 26 -6.10 -18.57 3.33
CA TYR A 26 -5.85 -20.02 3.37
C TYR A 26 -4.70 -20.41 4.33
N TRP A 27 -4.12 -19.46 5.07
CA TRP A 27 -2.99 -19.73 5.98
C TRP A 27 -3.39 -20.45 7.28
N SER A 28 -4.64 -20.36 7.71
CA SER A 28 -5.14 -21.16 8.83
C SER A 28 -6.61 -21.50 8.66
N ASN A 29 -7.15 -22.29 9.60
CA ASN A 29 -8.57 -22.64 9.66
C ASN A 29 -9.48 -21.39 9.79
N ASP A 30 -8.98 -20.30 10.36
CA ASP A 30 -9.71 -19.03 10.52
C ASP A 30 -9.45 -18.13 9.31
N SER A 31 -10.02 -18.52 8.16
CA SER A 31 -9.82 -17.85 6.88
C SER A 31 -10.18 -16.36 6.90
N MET A 32 -11.23 -16.02 7.63
CA MET A 32 -11.69 -14.64 7.80
C MET A 32 -10.67 -13.77 8.54
N LEU A 33 -10.00 -14.31 9.57
CA LEU A 33 -9.04 -13.55 10.37
C LEU A 33 -7.84 -13.12 9.53
N TRP A 34 -7.21 -14.07 8.83
CA TRP A 34 -6.00 -13.78 8.05
C TRP A 34 -6.26 -12.92 6.81
N TYR A 35 -7.44 -13.04 6.22
CA TYR A 35 -7.92 -12.13 5.18
C TYR A 35 -7.94 -10.67 5.67
N TRP A 36 -8.58 -10.43 6.83
CA TRP A 36 -8.67 -9.09 7.41
C TRP A 36 -7.31 -8.57 7.87
N VAL A 37 -6.44 -9.42 8.41
CA VAL A 37 -5.05 -9.07 8.74
C VAL A 37 -4.33 -8.55 7.48
N GLY A 38 -4.41 -9.28 6.36
CA GLY A 38 -3.84 -8.84 5.09
C GLY A 38 -4.37 -7.48 4.63
N ALA A 39 -5.69 -7.29 4.66
CA ALA A 39 -6.33 -6.03 4.28
C ALA A 39 -5.89 -4.85 5.17
N VAL A 40 -5.83 -5.04 6.49
CA VAL A 40 -5.37 -4.00 7.44
C VAL A 40 -3.91 -3.66 7.19
N LEU A 41 -3.04 -4.65 6.97
CA LEU A 41 -1.64 -4.43 6.63
C LEU A 41 -1.49 -3.63 5.33
N SER A 42 -2.25 -3.95 4.28
CA SER A 42 -2.26 -3.19 3.02
C SER A 42 -2.55 -1.72 3.23
N TYR A 43 -3.62 -1.40 3.96
CA TYR A 43 -3.99 -0.01 4.23
C TYR A 43 -3.01 0.70 5.16
N LEU A 44 -2.48 0.01 6.17
CA LEU A 44 -1.52 0.58 7.12
C LEU A 44 -0.23 1.01 6.41
N PHE A 45 0.30 0.16 5.53
CA PHE A 45 1.48 0.49 4.74
C PHE A 45 1.20 1.56 3.68
N ALA A 46 0.03 1.54 3.04
CA ALA A 46 -0.39 2.61 2.12
C ALA A 46 -0.50 3.96 2.86
N ALA A 47 -1.16 4.01 4.01
CA ALA A 47 -1.28 5.22 4.83
C ALA A 47 0.10 5.71 5.32
N GLY A 48 0.95 4.80 5.78
CA GLY A 48 2.32 5.11 6.19
C GLY A 48 3.12 5.76 5.04
N SER A 49 2.98 5.24 3.82
CA SER A 49 3.65 5.80 2.64
C SER A 49 3.16 7.22 2.30
N VAL A 50 1.86 7.51 2.48
CA VAL A 50 1.28 8.85 2.30
C VAL A 50 1.87 9.82 3.32
N VAL A 51 1.91 9.44 4.60
CA VAL A 51 2.45 10.26 5.67
C VAL A 51 3.92 10.60 5.40
N THR A 52 4.75 9.61 5.06
CA THR A 52 6.17 9.86 4.76
C THR A 52 6.34 10.70 3.49
N LEU A 53 5.49 10.55 2.48
CA LEU A 53 5.50 11.37 1.26
C LEU A 53 5.23 12.86 1.57
N ILE A 54 4.22 13.13 2.40
CA ILE A 54 3.84 14.50 2.82
C ILE A 54 4.95 15.13 3.66
N LEU A 55 5.50 14.40 4.63
CA LEU A 55 6.59 14.89 5.48
C LEU A 55 7.86 15.22 4.68
N ASN A 56 8.10 14.52 3.56
CA ASN A 56 9.25 14.79 2.69
C ASN A 56 9.09 16.00 1.81
N LYS A 57 7.86 16.29 1.36
CA LYS A 57 7.58 17.45 0.51
C LYS A 57 7.95 18.77 1.19
N ASN A 58 7.93 18.81 2.53
CA ASN A 58 8.25 19.99 3.32
C ASN A 58 9.76 20.22 3.55
N LYS A 59 10.65 19.28 3.17
CA LYS A 59 12.06 19.32 3.59
C LYS A 59 13.07 19.80 2.54
N ASP A 60 12.79 19.72 1.24
CA ASP A 60 13.80 20.07 0.21
C ASP A 60 13.16 20.63 -1.07
N SER A 61 13.55 21.85 -1.47
CA SER A 61 13.01 22.57 -2.64
C SER A 61 13.73 22.29 -3.96
N ILE A 62 14.57 21.24 -4.05
CA ILE A 62 15.27 20.84 -5.27
C ILE A 62 14.85 19.41 -5.63
N LEU A 63 13.77 19.28 -6.41
CA LEU A 63 13.30 18.00 -6.95
C LEU A 63 14.08 17.65 -8.22
N THR A 64 14.95 16.66 -8.13
CA THR A 64 15.55 16.01 -9.31
C THR A 64 14.49 15.19 -10.07
N ILE A 65 14.66 15.02 -11.38
CA ILE A 65 13.72 14.26 -12.24
C ILE A 65 13.49 12.83 -11.70
N SER A 66 14.56 12.16 -11.23
CA SER A 66 14.46 10.82 -10.62
C SER A 66 13.58 10.80 -9.37
N CYS A 67 13.61 11.88 -8.58
CA CYS A 67 12.78 12.07 -7.41
C CYS A 67 11.30 12.25 -7.78
N LEU A 68 11.02 13.00 -8.85
CA LEU A 68 9.68 13.17 -9.42
C LEU A 68 9.09 11.84 -9.88
N ILE A 69 9.85 11.07 -10.67
CA ILE A 69 9.43 9.75 -11.17
C ILE A 69 9.10 8.82 -10.00
N LEU A 70 9.98 8.75 -9.00
CA LEU A 70 9.76 7.90 -7.82
C LEU A 70 8.49 8.29 -7.06
N MET A 71 8.22 9.60 -6.95
CA MET A 71 7.02 10.13 -6.31
C MET A 71 5.75 9.71 -7.06
N ILE A 72 5.75 9.85 -8.39
CA ILE A 72 4.63 9.46 -9.26
C ILE A 72 4.36 7.95 -9.13
N VAL A 73 5.40 7.12 -9.21
CA VAL A 73 5.26 5.65 -9.06
C VAL A 73 4.71 5.31 -7.68
N THR A 74 5.19 5.98 -6.63
CA THR A 74 4.68 5.77 -5.25
C THR A 74 3.20 6.11 -5.15
N VAL A 75 2.76 7.24 -5.71
CA VAL A 75 1.34 7.62 -5.74
C VAL A 75 0.49 6.60 -6.51
N MET A 76 0.98 6.13 -7.66
CA MET A 76 0.29 5.10 -8.44
C MET A 76 0.15 3.79 -7.64
N LEU A 77 1.21 3.35 -6.95
CA LEU A 77 1.15 2.17 -6.07
C LEU A 77 0.11 2.33 -4.96
N ILE A 78 0.04 3.51 -4.32
CA ILE A 78 -0.95 3.79 -3.27
C ILE A 78 -2.37 3.69 -3.83
N LEU A 79 -2.63 4.29 -4.99
CA LEU A 79 -3.95 4.25 -5.63
C LEU A 79 -4.34 2.82 -5.99
N VAL A 80 -3.45 2.10 -6.67
CA VAL A 80 -3.69 0.69 -7.04
C VAL A 80 -3.93 -0.16 -5.80
N THR A 81 -3.09 -0.03 -4.76
CA THR A 81 -3.26 -0.76 -3.49
C THR A 81 -4.62 -0.47 -2.87
N THR A 82 -5.02 0.81 -2.81
CA THR A 82 -6.29 1.22 -2.19
C THR A 82 -7.48 0.70 -2.97
N PHE A 83 -7.52 0.90 -4.29
CA PHE A 83 -8.61 0.43 -5.13
C PHE A 83 -8.69 -1.10 -5.17
N TRP A 84 -7.55 -1.78 -5.30
CA TRP A 84 -7.50 -3.23 -5.34
C TRP A 84 -7.96 -3.87 -4.02
N THR A 85 -7.43 -3.40 -2.88
CA THR A 85 -7.85 -3.89 -1.55
C THR A 85 -9.34 -3.66 -1.34
N THR A 86 -9.85 -2.48 -1.70
CA THR A 86 -11.28 -2.15 -1.56
C THR A 86 -12.15 -3.02 -2.45
N PHE A 87 -11.73 -3.24 -3.70
CA PHE A 87 -12.41 -4.13 -4.64
C PHE A 87 -12.50 -5.56 -4.09
N ILE A 88 -11.41 -6.10 -3.53
CA ILE A 88 -11.43 -7.45 -2.97
C ILE A 88 -12.31 -7.52 -1.73
N ILE A 89 -12.35 -6.49 -0.87
CA ILE A 89 -13.27 -6.43 0.28
C ILE A 89 -14.72 -6.52 -0.15
N ILE A 90 -15.11 -5.73 -1.16
CA ILE A 90 -16.47 -5.75 -1.69
C ILE A 90 -16.77 -7.12 -2.33
N ALA A 91 -15.86 -7.64 -3.15
CA ALA A 91 -16.02 -8.94 -3.81
C ALA A 91 -16.18 -10.08 -2.79
N TRP A 92 -15.36 -10.09 -1.73
CA TRP A 92 -15.43 -11.07 -0.65
C TRP A 92 -16.77 -11.00 0.09
N GLN A 93 -17.23 -9.80 0.46
CA GLN A 93 -18.52 -9.61 1.11
C GLN A 93 -19.71 -9.97 0.21
N SER A 94 -19.58 -9.84 -1.11
CA SER A 94 -20.64 -10.21 -2.07
C SER A 94 -20.70 -11.70 -2.40
N GLY A 95 -19.60 -12.43 -2.18
CA GLY A 95 -19.51 -13.88 -2.43
C GLY A 95 -19.78 -14.73 -1.18
N MET A 96 -19.82 -14.10 0.00
CA MET A 96 -20.38 -14.65 1.24
C MET A 96 -21.91 -14.52 1.24
#